data_AF-A0A7S4KZH7-F1
#
_entry.id   AF-A0A7S4KZH7-F1
#
_cell.length_a   1.000
_cell.length_b   1.000
_cell.length_c   1.000
_cell.angle_alpha   90.00
_cell.angle_beta   90.00
_cell.angle_gamma   90.00
#
_symmetry.space_group_name_H-M   'P 1'
#
loop_
_entity.id
_entity.type
_entity.pdbx_description
1 polymer ?
#
loop_
_entity_poly.entity_id
_entity_poly.type
_entity_poly.pdbx_seq_one_letter_code
_entity_poly.pdbx_strand_id
1 'polypeptide(L)'
;KIILVFSSLVLEMRKLRKVAQEKFYSPFLVFGLELENSDLVEGETQIKIGRLLDFLKDFANFITRSCDVVRNVVRQLSSLYIATSEIYKASFKHVHLEIVFAELGAFLSQLTFLDEVCRQNKLLQHAWAMYKRMTKAIKNDASRYNTTEAQILHSRKSFSK
;
A
#
# COMPACT_ATOMS: atom_id res chain seq x y z
N LYS A 1 -9.10 -11.46 27.76
CA LYS A 1 -9.09 -11.80 26.30
C LYS A 1 -9.12 -10.54 25.42
N ILE A 2 -10.03 -9.58 25.65
CA ILE A 2 -10.14 -8.33 24.87
C ILE A 2 -8.84 -7.50 24.85
N ILE A 3 -8.21 -7.28 26.01
CA ILE A 3 -6.94 -6.54 26.12
C ILE A 3 -5.84 -7.19 25.28
N LEU A 4 -5.76 -8.52 25.27
CA LEU A 4 -4.75 -9.26 24.50
C LEU A 4 -4.96 -9.10 22.99
N VAL A 5 -6.22 -9.11 22.53
CA VAL A 5 -6.56 -8.85 21.12
C VAL A 5 -6.11 -7.45 20.71
N PHE A 6 -6.48 -6.42 21.48
CA PHE A 6 -6.07 -5.04 21.16
C PHE A 6 -4.57 -4.82 21.29
N SER A 7 -3.92 -5.45 22.27
CA SER A 7 -2.45 -5.40 22.39
C SER A 7 -1.78 -5.99 21.15
N SER A 8 -2.28 -7.13 20.65
CA SER A 8 -1.79 -7.73 19.40
C SER A 8 -2.01 -6.82 18.19
N LEU A 9 -3.18 -6.18 18.07
CA LEU A 9 -3.49 -5.26 16.97
C LEU A 9 -2.63 -3.99 17.02
N VAL A 10 -2.39 -3.45 18.21
CA VAL A 10 -1.49 -2.31 18.42
C VAL A 10 -0.06 -2.66 18.00
N LEU A 11 0.45 -3.82 18.42
CA LEU A 11 1.78 -4.28 18.02
C LEU A 11 1.87 -4.47 16.51
N GLU A 12 0.83 -5.00 15.88
CA GLU A 12 0.78 -5.15 14.44
C GLU A 12 0.80 -3.82 13.69
N MET A 13 -0.02 -2.84 14.11
CA MET A 13 0.01 -1.49 13.54
C MET A 13 1.40 -0.85 13.69
N ARG A 14 2.03 -0.96 14.86
CA ARG A 14 3.40 -0.46 15.10
C ARG A 14 4.42 -1.13 14.17
N LYS A 15 4.32 -2.45 13.97
CA LYS A 15 5.20 -3.19 13.07
C LYS A 15 5.04 -2.72 11.62
N LEU A 16 3.80 -2.58 11.15
CA LEU A 16 3.52 -2.08 9.79
C LEU A 16 3.97 -0.63 9.63
N ARG A 17 3.88 0.19 10.69
CA ARG A 17 4.46 1.53 10.68
C ARG A 17 5.96 1.52 10.40
N LYS A 18 6.69 0.74 11.20
CA LYS A 18 8.13 0.58 11.05
C LYS A 18 8.52 0.12 9.65
N VAL A 19 7.81 -0.88 9.11
CA VAL A 19 8.04 -1.38 7.74
C VAL A 19 7.90 -0.27 6.70
N ALA A 20 6.91 0.62 6.81
CA ALA A 20 6.78 1.68 5.82
C ALA A 20 7.89 2.72 5.89
N GLN A 21 8.27 3.12 7.10
CA GLN A 21 9.34 4.08 7.32
C GLN A 21 10.67 3.55 6.77
N GLU A 22 10.96 2.27 7.00
CA GLU A 22 12.22 1.65 6.58
C GLU A 22 12.23 1.27 5.09
N LYS A 23 11.12 0.75 4.56
CA LYS A 23 11.08 0.17 3.21
C LYS A 23 10.53 1.10 2.13
N PHE A 24 9.56 1.94 2.44
CA PHE A 24 8.78 2.65 1.41
C PHE A 24 9.06 4.16 1.38
N TYR A 25 9.33 4.80 2.52
CA TYR A 25 9.47 6.28 2.56
C TYR A 25 10.63 6.77 1.69
N SER A 26 11.84 6.24 1.91
CA SER A 26 13.02 6.70 1.17
C SER A 26 12.90 6.45 -0.34
N PRO A 27 12.50 5.25 -0.83
CA PRO A 27 12.36 5.05 -2.27
C PRO A 27 11.33 5.96 -2.92
N PHE A 28 10.18 6.22 -2.28
CA PHE A 28 9.17 7.10 -2.87
C PHE A 28 9.57 8.58 -2.87
N LEU A 29 10.34 9.04 -1.87
CA LEU A 29 10.87 10.41 -1.83
C LEU A 29 11.95 10.66 -2.88
N VAL A 30 12.78 9.66 -3.16
CA VAL A 30 13.89 9.74 -4.13
C VAL A 30 13.42 9.44 -5.56
N PHE A 31 12.27 8.78 -5.71
CA PHE A 31 11.74 8.40 -7.02
C PHE A 31 11.51 9.62 -7.92
N GLY A 32 12.21 9.66 -9.05
CA GLY A 32 12.07 10.73 -10.05
C GLY A 32 13.27 11.67 -10.16
N LEU A 33 14.15 11.72 -9.15
CA LEU A 33 15.36 12.57 -9.19
C LEU A 33 16.29 12.22 -10.36
N GLU A 34 16.35 10.94 -10.74
CA GLU A 34 17.12 10.47 -11.89
C GLU A 34 16.42 10.68 -13.24
N LEU A 35 15.11 10.98 -13.24
CA LEU A 35 14.30 11.18 -14.45
C LEU A 35 14.18 12.66 -14.83
N GLU A 36 14.37 13.59 -13.87
CA GLU A 36 14.34 15.04 -14.12
C GLU A 36 15.56 15.54 -14.91
N ASN A 37 16.69 14.83 -14.85
CA ASN A 37 17.96 15.29 -15.41
C ASN A 37 18.35 14.65 -16.76
N SER A 38 17.54 13.74 -17.29
CA SER A 38 17.80 13.10 -18.59
C SER A 38 16.74 13.48 -19.61
N ASP A 39 17.15 13.89 -20.80
CA ASP A 39 16.28 13.86 -21.97
C ASP A 39 15.82 12.41 -22.17
N LEU A 40 14.60 12.10 -21.72
CA LEU A 40 14.11 10.74 -21.61
C LEU A 40 13.97 10.12 -23.00
N VAL A 41 14.94 9.29 -23.39
CA VAL A 41 14.85 8.44 -24.57
C VAL A 41 13.67 7.48 -24.37
N GLU A 42 12.77 7.45 -25.36
CA GLU A 42 11.60 6.56 -25.38
C GLU A 42 12.07 5.09 -25.30
N GLY A 43 11.70 4.37 -24.24
CA GLY A 43 12.17 3.01 -23.94
C GLY A 43 12.84 2.88 -22.57
N GLU A 44 13.73 3.80 -22.21
CA GLU A 44 14.48 3.72 -20.94
C GLU A 44 13.58 3.91 -19.72
N THR A 45 12.58 4.79 -19.84
CA THR A 45 11.57 5.02 -18.79
C THR A 45 10.77 3.74 -18.51
N GLN A 46 10.41 2.98 -19.56
CA GLN A 46 9.68 1.71 -19.40
C GLN A 46 10.54 0.60 -18.77
N ILE A 47 11.84 0.58 -19.03
CA ILE A 47 12.77 -0.38 -18.40
C ILE A 47 12.97 -0.04 -16.91
N LYS A 48 13.16 1.25 -16.58
CA LYS A 48 13.33 1.72 -15.20
C LYS A 48 12.10 1.40 -14.33
N ILE A 49 10.89 1.67 -14.82
CA ILE A 49 9.65 1.30 -14.10
C ILE A 49 9.43 -0.22 -14.06
N GLY A 50 9.87 -0.94 -15.09
CA GLY A 50 9.88 -2.41 -15.12
C GLY A 50 10.70 -3.01 -13.97
N ARG A 51 11.84 -2.42 -13.63
CA ARG A 51 12.67 -2.82 -12.48
C ARG A 51 12.04 -2.48 -11.13
N LEU A 52 11.13 -1.51 -11.10
CA LEU A 52 10.38 -1.12 -9.89
C LEU A 52 9.16 -2.01 -9.63
N LEU A 53 8.80 -2.93 -10.53
CA LEU A 53 7.56 -3.71 -10.41
C LEU A 53 7.50 -4.55 -9.13
N ASP A 54 8.61 -5.18 -8.73
CA ASP A 54 8.65 -5.97 -7.50
C ASP A 54 8.47 -5.08 -6.26
N PHE A 55 9.04 -3.89 -6.28
CA PHE A 55 8.82 -2.89 -5.24
C PHE A 55 7.36 -2.44 -5.17
N LEU A 56 6.75 -2.11 -6.31
CA LEU A 56 5.35 -1.69 -6.38
C LEU A 56 4.39 -2.81 -5.96
N LYS A 57 4.73 -4.06 -6.28
CA LYS A 57 3.97 -5.25 -5.87
C LYS A 57 4.05 -5.43 -4.35
N ASP A 58 5.24 -5.34 -3.79
CA ASP A 58 5.45 -5.40 -2.34
C ASP A 58 4.70 -4.27 -1.63
N PHE A 59 4.69 -3.07 -2.21
CA PHE A 59 3.93 -1.94 -1.71
C PHE A 59 2.41 -2.19 -1.77
N ALA A 60 1.89 -2.71 -2.87
CA ALA A 60 0.47 -3.06 -2.99
C ALA A 60 0.06 -4.10 -1.93
N ASN A 61 0.87 -5.14 -1.73
CA ASN A 61 0.65 -6.14 -0.68
C ASN A 61 0.66 -5.51 0.72
N PHE A 62 1.57 -4.57 0.96
CA PHE A 62 1.63 -3.81 2.21
C PHE A 62 0.36 -2.98 2.46
N ILE A 63 -0.15 -2.29 1.43
CA ILE A 63 -1.40 -1.52 1.53
C ILE A 63 -2.58 -2.44 1.82
N THR A 64 -2.70 -3.57 1.11
CA THR A 64 -3.75 -4.57 1.36
C THR A 64 -3.71 -5.07 2.81
N ARG A 65 -2.52 -5.44 3.31
CA ARG A 65 -2.37 -5.86 4.71
C ARG A 65 -2.74 -4.75 5.69
N SER A 66 -2.34 -3.53 5.40
CA SER A 66 -2.65 -2.37 6.25
C SER A 66 -4.15 -2.11 6.35
N CYS A 67 -4.86 -2.17 5.22
CA CYS A 67 -6.31 -2.07 5.18
C CYS A 67 -7.00 -3.21 5.96
N ASP A 68 -6.49 -4.43 5.88
CA ASP A 68 -7.03 -5.56 6.64
C ASP A 68 -6.89 -5.37 8.15
N VAL A 69 -5.74 -4.87 8.61
CA VAL A 69 -5.49 -4.57 10.02
C VAL A 69 -6.40 -3.45 10.52
N VAL A 70 -6.49 -2.35 9.78
CA VAL A 70 -7.42 -1.24 10.11
C VAL A 70 -8.85 -1.75 10.20
N ARG A 71 -9.29 -2.54 9.21
CA ARG A 71 -10.64 -3.13 9.21
C ARG A 71 -10.88 -4.01 10.42
N ASN A 72 -9.88 -4.80 10.83
CA ASN A 72 -9.98 -5.63 12.03
C ASN A 72 -10.08 -4.78 13.30
N VAL A 73 -9.26 -3.74 13.45
CA VAL A 73 -9.32 -2.80 14.58
C VAL A 73 -10.70 -2.16 14.67
N VAL A 74 -11.21 -1.60 13.56
CA VAL A 74 -12.52 -0.93 13.52
C VAL A 74 -13.65 -1.90 13.86
N ARG A 75 -13.62 -3.14 13.36
CA ARG A 75 -14.62 -4.17 13.69
C ARG A 75 -14.60 -4.58 15.16
N GLN A 76 -13.41 -4.68 15.76
CA GLN A 76 -13.28 -5.01 17.18
C GLN A 76 -13.68 -3.85 18.08
N LEU A 77 -13.41 -2.60 17.67
CA LEU A 77 -13.91 -1.42 18.36
C LEU A 77 -15.44 -1.33 18.24
N SER A 78 -15.99 -1.57 17.05
CA SER A 78 -17.44 -1.48 16.84
C SER A 78 -18.18 -2.52 17.68
N SER A 79 -17.67 -3.74 17.85
CA SER A 79 -18.32 -4.75 18.68
C SER A 79 -18.42 -4.36 20.17
N LEU A 80 -17.52 -3.49 20.65
CA LEU A 80 -17.48 -3.04 22.05
C LEU A 80 -18.24 -1.74 22.31
N TYR A 81 -18.31 -0.85 21.33
CA TYR A 81 -18.90 0.49 21.49
C TYR A 81 -20.32 0.61 20.90
N ILE A 82 -21.01 -0.51 20.66
CA ILE A 82 -22.44 -0.50 20.30
C ILE A 82 -23.27 -0.15 21.55
N ALA A 83 -23.94 1.00 21.52
CA ALA A 83 -24.71 1.52 22.65
C ALA A 83 -25.83 0.58 23.14
N THR A 84 -26.39 -0.24 22.25
CA THR A 84 -27.44 -1.22 22.56
C THR A 84 -26.90 -2.51 23.19
N SER A 85 -25.59 -2.75 23.14
CA SER A 85 -24.95 -3.97 23.64
C SER A 85 -24.88 -3.98 25.17
N GLU A 86 -25.23 -5.10 25.78
CA GLU A 86 -25.09 -5.29 27.23
C GLU A 86 -23.62 -5.22 27.68
N ILE A 87 -22.68 -5.68 26.86
CA ILE A 87 -21.24 -5.58 27.14
C ILE A 87 -20.81 -4.11 27.22
N TYR A 88 -21.35 -3.25 26.36
CA TYR A 88 -21.08 -1.83 26.40
C TYR A 88 -21.59 -1.21 27.70
N LYS A 89 -22.88 -1.40 28.01
CA LYS A 89 -23.51 -0.82 29.21
C LYS A 89 -22.86 -1.29 30.51
N ALA A 90 -22.54 -2.58 30.60
CA ALA A 90 -22.03 -3.20 31.83
C ALA A 90 -20.53 -2.99 32.04
N SER A 91 -19.72 -2.87 30.98
CA SER A 91 -18.26 -2.93 31.12
C SER A 91 -17.46 -1.93 30.29
N PHE A 92 -18.01 -1.34 29.23
CA PHE A 92 -17.24 -0.47 28.31
C PHE A 92 -17.74 0.98 28.20
N LYS A 93 -18.87 1.32 28.84
CA LYS A 93 -19.46 2.67 28.80
C LYS A 93 -18.48 3.78 29.21
N HIS A 94 -17.59 3.48 30.16
CA HIS A 94 -16.59 4.41 30.70
C HIS A 94 -15.15 3.96 30.42
N VAL A 95 -14.95 2.95 29.56
CA VAL A 95 -13.63 2.46 29.20
C VAL A 95 -13.16 3.17 27.94
N HIS A 96 -12.01 3.83 28.05
CA HIS A 96 -11.35 4.49 26.93
C HIS A 96 -10.10 3.70 26.55
N LEU A 97 -10.13 3.09 25.37
CA LEU A 97 -8.98 2.38 24.81
C LEU A 97 -8.01 3.38 24.15
N GLU A 98 -7.51 4.35 24.93
CA GLU A 98 -6.74 5.49 24.44
C GLU A 98 -5.57 5.09 23.55
N ILE A 99 -4.76 4.12 24.00
CA ILE A 99 -3.61 3.61 23.22
C ILE A 99 -4.06 3.05 21.87
N VAL A 100 -5.20 2.35 21.82
CA VAL A 100 -5.70 1.77 20.56
C VAL A 100 -6.09 2.87 19.59
N PHE A 101 -6.80 3.91 20.06
CA PHE A 101 -7.18 5.04 19.23
C PHE A 101 -5.98 5.87 18.77
N ALA A 102 -5.02 6.14 19.66
CA ALA A 102 -3.80 6.87 19.33
C ALA A 102 -2.98 6.13 18.26
N GLU A 103 -2.82 4.82 18.42
CA GLU A 103 -2.05 4.01 17.48
C GLU A 103 -2.76 3.83 16.13
N LEU A 104 -4.10 3.71 16.14
CA LEU A 104 -4.91 3.72 14.94
C LEU A 104 -4.79 5.05 14.19
N GLY A 105 -4.89 6.18 14.91
CA GLY A 105 -4.72 7.51 14.33
C GLY A 105 -3.35 7.68 13.67
N ALA A 106 -2.27 7.36 14.40
CA ALA A 106 -0.92 7.42 13.86
C ALA A 106 -0.70 6.48 12.66
N PHE A 107 -1.33 5.29 12.66
CA PHE A 107 -1.24 4.37 11.53
C PHE A 107 -1.98 4.90 10.29
N LEU A 108 -3.18 5.45 10.47
CA LEU A 108 -3.94 6.09 9.39
C LEU A 108 -3.19 7.30 8.81
N SER A 109 -2.61 8.15 9.66
CA SER A 109 -1.80 9.28 9.21
C SER A 109 -0.63 8.86 8.31
N GLN A 110 0.04 7.75 8.64
CA GLN A 110 1.09 7.19 7.79
C GLN A 110 0.54 6.70 6.44
N LEU A 111 -0.64 6.06 6.40
CA LEU A 111 -1.25 5.63 5.14
C LEU A 111 -1.61 6.84 4.28
N THR A 112 -2.14 7.90 4.89
CA THR A 112 -2.39 9.17 4.20
C THR A 112 -1.11 9.80 3.68
N PHE A 113 -0.01 9.76 4.45
CA PHE A 113 1.29 10.25 3.98
C PHE A 113 1.77 9.47 2.75
N LEU A 114 1.69 8.14 2.76
CA LEU A 114 2.08 7.30 1.61
C LEU A 114 1.22 7.57 0.38
N ASP A 115 -0.10 7.75 0.57
CA ASP A 115 -1.02 8.14 -0.51
C ASP A 115 -0.63 9.49 -1.11
N GLU A 116 -0.33 10.47 -0.24
CA GLU A 116 0.08 11.80 -0.67
C GLU A 116 1.37 11.78 -1.48
N VAL A 117 2.39 11.04 -1.03
CA VAL A 117 3.66 10.92 -1.75
C VAL A 117 3.43 10.27 -3.13
N CYS A 118 2.60 9.24 -3.22
CA CYS A 118 2.23 8.62 -4.50
C CYS A 118 1.46 9.60 -5.42
N ARG A 119 0.59 10.42 -4.84
CA ARG A 119 -0.24 11.39 -5.56
C ARG A 119 0.57 12.57 -6.10
N GLN A 120 1.56 13.04 -5.34
CA GLN A 120 2.44 14.14 -5.74
C GLN A 120 3.48 13.71 -6.78
N ASN A 121 3.88 12.43 -6.80
CA ASN A 121 4.89 11.94 -7.74
C ASN A 121 4.32 11.76 -9.16
N LYS A 122 4.25 12.86 -9.91
CA LYS A 122 3.76 12.89 -11.31
C LYS A 122 4.61 12.02 -12.25
N LEU A 123 5.91 11.91 -11.99
CA LEU A 123 6.82 11.08 -12.78
C LEU A 123 6.49 9.59 -12.65
N LEU A 124 6.20 9.13 -11.43
CA LEU A 124 5.74 7.75 -11.20
C LEU A 124 4.44 7.46 -11.93
N GLN A 125 3.48 8.39 -11.85
CA GLN A 125 2.19 8.25 -12.55
C GLN A 125 2.37 8.20 -14.07
N HIS A 126 3.23 9.07 -14.61
CA HIS A 126 3.53 9.11 -16.04
C HIS A 126 4.25 7.84 -16.50
N ALA A 127 5.31 7.42 -15.81
CA ALA A 127 6.06 6.20 -16.11
C ALA A 127 5.17 4.95 -16.03
N TRP A 128 4.29 4.87 -15.03
CA TRP A 128 3.31 3.80 -14.90
C TRP A 128 2.29 3.81 -16.05
N ALA A 129 1.82 4.99 -16.48
CA ALA A 129 0.93 5.11 -17.62
C ALA A 129 1.58 4.65 -18.92
N MET A 130 2.85 5.04 -19.16
CA MET A 130 3.63 4.58 -20.30
C MET A 130 3.86 3.07 -20.28
N TYR A 131 4.21 2.51 -19.12
CA TYR A 131 4.38 1.07 -18.95
C TYR A 131 3.09 0.33 -19.32
N LYS A 132 1.93 0.74 -18.78
CA LYS A 132 0.62 0.14 -19.10
C LYS A 132 0.30 0.18 -20.60
N ARG A 133 0.63 1.27 -21.29
CA ARG A 133 0.43 1.39 -22.75
C ARG A 133 1.33 0.41 -23.50
N MET A 134 2.61 0.33 -23.13
CA MET A 134 3.57 -0.62 -23.72
C MET A 134 3.11 -2.07 -23.52
N THR A 135 2.70 -2.45 -22.31
CA THR A 135 2.23 -3.82 -22.03
C THR A 135 1.00 -4.18 -22.88
N LYS A 136 0.10 -3.20 -23.11
CA LYS A 136 -1.08 -3.38 -23.96
C LYS A 136 -0.70 -3.54 -25.43
N ALA A 137 0.26 -2.74 -25.92
CA ALA A 137 0.74 -2.82 -27.30
C ALA A 137 1.43 -4.16 -27.58
N ILE A 138 2.35 -4.60 -26.69
CA ILE A 138 3.02 -5.91 -26.83
C ILE A 138 2.01 -7.06 -26.82
N LYS A 139 0.96 -6.98 -26.00
CA LYS A 139 -0.09 -8.01 -25.97
C LYS A 139 -0.86 -8.09 -27.30
N ASN A 140 -1.13 -6.95 -27.93
CA ASN A 140 -1.88 -6.91 -29.19
C ASN A 140 -1.03 -7.38 -30.38
N ASP A 141 0.30 -7.29 -30.30
CA ASP A 141 1.27 -7.69 -31.33
C ASP A 141 2.26 -8.78 -30.83
N ALA A 142 1.79 -9.73 -30.02
CA ALA A 142 2.65 -10.73 -29.37
C ALA A 142 3.45 -11.60 -30.37
N SER A 143 2.94 -11.78 -31.59
CA SER A 143 3.59 -12.53 -32.68
C SER A 143 4.78 -11.79 -33.32
N ARG A 144 4.89 -10.46 -33.16
CA ARG A 144 6.00 -9.66 -33.73
C ARG A 144 7.21 -9.55 -32.81
N TYR A 145 7.06 -9.79 -31.50
CA TYR A 145 8.08 -9.48 -30.50
C TYR A 145 8.83 -10.69 -29.92
N ASN A 146 8.61 -11.91 -30.42
CA ASN A 146 9.27 -13.15 -29.96
C ASN A 146 9.38 -13.28 -28.42
N THR A 147 8.40 -12.73 -27.69
CA THR A 147 8.40 -12.66 -26.23
C THR A 147 7.19 -13.42 -25.73
N THR A 148 7.44 -14.46 -24.95
CA THR A 148 6.41 -15.39 -24.48
C THR A 148 5.47 -14.70 -23.51
N GLU A 149 4.15 -14.80 -23.73
CA GLU A 149 3.07 -14.28 -22.88
C GLU A 149 3.29 -14.53 -21.37
N ALA A 150 4.03 -15.59 -21.01
CA ALA A 150 4.38 -15.96 -19.65
C ALA A 150 5.15 -14.89 -18.85
N GLN A 151 6.07 -14.13 -19.45
CA GLN A 151 6.82 -13.09 -18.74
C GLN A 151 5.96 -11.85 -18.45
N ILE A 152 4.98 -11.57 -19.32
CA ILE A 152 4.08 -10.42 -19.21
C ILE A 152 2.92 -10.72 -18.23
N LEU A 153 2.46 -11.98 -18.17
CA LEU A 153 1.35 -12.38 -17.30
C LEU A 153 1.73 -12.42 -15.80
N HIS A 154 2.99 -12.75 -15.47
CA HIS A 154 3.49 -12.78 -14.09
C HIS A 154 3.43 -11.39 -13.44
N SER A 155 3.78 -10.35 -14.20
CA SER A 155 3.76 -8.96 -13.76
C SER A 155 2.35 -8.42 -13.48
N ARG A 156 1.30 -9.00 -14.08
CA ARG A 156 -0.08 -8.48 -13.96
C ARG A 156 -0.92 -9.16 -12.89
N LYS A 157 -0.75 -10.46 -12.62
CA LYS A 157 -1.57 -11.19 -11.64
C LYS A 157 -1.41 -10.67 -10.20
N SER A 158 -0.38 -9.88 -9.92
CA SER A 158 -0.11 -9.32 -8.59
C SER A 158 -0.79 -7.96 -8.33
N PHE A 159 -1.35 -7.29 -9.34
CA PHE A 159 -1.97 -5.96 -9.22
C PHE A 159 -3.48 -5.92 -9.48
N SER A 160 -4.13 -7.09 -9.60
CA SER A 160 -5.56 -7.24 -9.95
C SER A 160 -6.42 -7.84 -8.83
N LYS A 161 -5.97 -7.77 -7.58
CA LYS A 161 -6.78 -8.11 -6.41
C LYS A 161 -6.78 -6.96 -5.42
#